data_AF-A0AA95MXF6-F1
#
_entry.id   AF-A0AA95MXF6-F1
#
_cell.length_a   1.000
_cell.length_b   1.000
_cell.length_c   1.000
_cell.angle_alpha   90.00
_cell.angle_beta   90.00
_cell.angle_gamma   90.00
#
_symmetry.space_group_name_H-M   'P 1'
#
loop_
_entity.id
_entity.type
_entity.pdbx_description
1 polymer ?
#
loop_
_entity_poly.entity_id
_entity_poly.type
_entity_poly.pdbx_seq_one_letter_code
_entity_poly.pdbx_strand_id
1 'polypeptide(L)'
;MLKRLNLIVLILLIAALVPQSYPVLAENNLTHQLNQLLNEDPDLHGAIAGISIRSADTGDVIYDHLGDVRLRPASNMKLLTAAAALSVLGQDYRFKTEILTDGKVKKKTLQGNLYLKGKGDPTLLKEDLDKMAAEIKKLGIKKINGNLIGDGGES
;
A
#
# COMPACT_ATOMS: atom_id res chain seq x y z
N MET A 1 15.34 -42.84 -53.13
CA MET A 1 15.42 -41.83 -52.05
C MET A 1 14.73 -40.51 -52.39
N LEU A 2 14.72 -40.05 -53.65
CA LEU A 2 14.16 -38.73 -54.04
C LEU A 2 12.61 -38.59 -54.00
N LYS A 3 11.82 -39.68 -54.04
CA LYS A 3 10.35 -39.58 -54.03
C LYS A 3 9.75 -39.22 -52.65
N ARG A 4 10.45 -39.54 -51.55
CA ARG A 4 10.00 -39.20 -50.18
C ARG A 4 10.25 -37.72 -49.85
N LEU A 5 11.23 -37.10 -50.51
CA LEU A 5 11.59 -35.70 -50.30
C LEU A 5 10.54 -34.74 -50.89
N ASN A 6 10.01 -35.03 -52.09
CA ASN A 6 8.93 -34.23 -52.70
C ASN A 6 7.62 -34.30 -51.92
N LEU A 7 7.32 -35.44 -51.27
CA LEU A 7 6.09 -35.58 -50.48
C LEU A 7 6.15 -34.75 -49.19
N ILE A 8 7.32 -34.67 -48.54
CA ILE A 8 7.53 -33.86 -47.33
C ILE A 8 7.46 -32.37 -47.66
N VAL A 9 8.04 -31.94 -48.79
CA VAL A 9 7.97 -30.55 -49.25
C VAL A 9 6.53 -30.16 -49.60
N LEU A 10 5.75 -31.06 -50.20
CA LEU A 10 4.34 -30.80 -50.51
C LEU A 10 3.47 -30.69 -49.24
N ILE A 11 3.72 -31.53 -48.23
CA ILE A 11 3.01 -31.45 -46.93
C ILE A 11 3.36 -30.16 -46.19
N LEU A 12 4.61 -29.72 -46.22
CA LEU A 12 5.05 -28.44 -45.65
C LEU A 12 4.44 -27.23 -46.37
N LEU A 13 4.28 -27.29 -47.70
CA LEU A 13 3.64 -26.22 -48.48
C LEU A 13 2.14 -26.11 -48.18
N ILE A 14 1.45 -27.24 -47.99
CA ILE A 14 0.02 -27.27 -47.64
C ILE A 14 -0.20 -26.74 -46.21
N ALA A 15 0.68 -27.08 -45.26
CA ALA A 15 0.60 -26.57 -43.89
C ALA A 15 0.79 -25.04 -43.78
N ALA A 16 1.51 -24.42 -44.72
CA ALA A 16 1.68 -22.97 -44.80
C ALA A 16 0.49 -22.23 -45.45
N LEU A 17 -0.38 -22.94 -46.18
CA LEU A 17 -1.59 -22.39 -46.81
C LEU A 17 -2.86 -22.58 -45.98
N VAL A 18 -2.80 -23.35 -44.89
CA VAL A 18 -3.89 -23.40 -43.92
C VAL A 18 -3.89 -22.06 -43.19
N PRO A 19 -4.96 -21.26 -43.27
CA PRO A 19 -5.08 -20.06 -42.44
C PRO A 19 -4.93 -20.50 -40.99
N GLN A 20 -3.85 -20.05 -40.35
CA GLN A 20 -3.69 -20.23 -38.91
C GLN A 20 -4.79 -19.41 -38.26
N SER A 21 -5.84 -20.08 -37.80
CA SER A 21 -6.87 -19.50 -36.96
C SER A 21 -6.20 -19.16 -35.64
N TYR A 22 -5.59 -17.97 -35.54
CA TYR A 22 -5.33 -17.40 -34.22
C TYR A 22 -6.69 -17.32 -33.53
N PRO A 23 -6.85 -17.85 -32.31
CA PRO A 23 -8.05 -17.59 -31.55
C PRO A 23 -8.13 -16.07 -31.39
N VAL A 24 -8.96 -15.42 -32.21
CA VAL A 24 -9.51 -14.13 -31.88
C VAL A 24 -10.31 -14.42 -30.62
N LEU A 25 -9.73 -14.11 -29.47
CA LEU A 25 -10.50 -14.04 -28.23
C LEU A 25 -11.68 -13.15 -28.58
N ALA A 26 -12.87 -13.73 -28.62
CA ALA A 26 -14.10 -12.98 -28.83
C ALA A 26 -13.99 -11.78 -27.90
N GLU A 27 -13.97 -10.57 -28.48
CA GLU A 27 -13.82 -9.34 -27.72
C GLU A 27 -14.93 -9.39 -26.67
N ASN A 28 -14.54 -9.62 -25.42
CA ASN A 28 -15.53 -9.89 -24.39
C ASN A 28 -16.39 -8.62 -24.26
N ASN A 29 -17.69 -8.77 -24.01
CA ASN A 29 -18.62 -7.64 -23.94
C ASN A 29 -18.08 -6.51 -23.03
N LEU A 30 -17.39 -6.90 -21.95
CA LEU A 30 -16.68 -6.01 -21.04
C LEU A 30 -15.60 -5.14 -21.73
N THR A 31 -14.72 -5.72 -22.55
CA THR A 31 -13.64 -5.01 -23.26
C THR A 31 -14.23 -3.97 -24.19
N HIS A 32 -15.25 -4.35 -24.96
CA HIS A 32 -15.94 -3.42 -25.85
C HIS A 32 -16.57 -2.27 -25.05
N GLN A 33 -17.29 -2.57 -23.96
CA GLN A 33 -17.92 -1.56 -23.10
C GLN A 33 -16.90 -0.60 -22.46
N LEU A 34 -15.77 -1.12 -21.97
CA LEU A 34 -14.71 -0.31 -21.36
C LEU A 34 -14.00 0.55 -22.39
N ASN A 35 -13.67 -0.01 -23.57
CA ASN A 35 -13.07 0.75 -24.66
C ASN A 35 -14.02 1.86 -25.15
N GLN A 36 -15.32 1.56 -25.24
CA GLN A 36 -16.31 2.55 -25.61
C GLN A 36 -16.34 3.70 -24.58
N LEU A 37 -16.39 3.39 -23.28
CA LEU A 37 -16.35 4.41 -22.22
C LEU A 37 -15.07 5.26 -22.29
N LEU A 38 -13.91 4.64 -22.43
CA LEU A 38 -12.63 5.35 -22.51
C LEU A 38 -12.53 6.30 -23.71
N ASN A 39 -13.17 5.96 -24.82
CA ASN A 39 -13.10 6.73 -26.07
C ASN A 39 -14.20 7.78 -26.19
N GLU A 40 -15.37 7.55 -25.60
CA GLU A 40 -16.56 8.40 -25.78
C GLU A 40 -16.80 9.36 -24.61
N ASP A 41 -16.19 9.13 -23.43
CA ASP A 41 -16.36 10.01 -22.27
C ASP A 41 -15.62 11.34 -22.46
N PRO A 42 -16.34 12.49 -22.54
CA PRO A 42 -15.73 13.78 -22.75
C PRO A 42 -14.80 14.22 -21.60
N ASP A 43 -14.97 13.70 -20.38
CA ASP A 43 -14.12 14.03 -19.23
C ASP A 43 -12.72 13.40 -19.36
N LEU A 44 -12.57 12.38 -20.23
CA LEU A 44 -11.29 11.72 -20.51
C LEU A 44 -10.53 12.36 -21.69
N HIS A 45 -11.11 13.35 -22.38
CA HIS A 45 -10.44 14.03 -23.49
C HIS A 45 -9.14 14.71 -23.04
N GLY A 46 -8.01 14.25 -23.59
CA GLY A 46 -6.67 14.75 -23.26
C GLY A 46 -6.07 14.18 -21.97
N ALA A 47 -6.79 13.31 -21.26
CA ALA A 47 -6.28 12.56 -20.11
C ALA A 47 -5.53 11.30 -20.56
N ILE A 48 -4.76 10.72 -19.64
CA ILE A 48 -4.20 9.37 -19.78
C ILE A 48 -4.82 8.52 -18.67
N ALA A 49 -5.59 7.51 -19.06
CA ALA A 49 -6.14 6.52 -18.15
C ALA A 49 -5.29 5.23 -18.20
N GLY A 50 -5.04 4.64 -17.04
CA GLY A 50 -4.40 3.33 -16.92
C GLY A 50 -5.33 2.39 -16.15
N ILE A 51 -5.70 1.26 -16.76
CA ILE A 51 -6.66 0.31 -16.19
C ILE A 51 -6.11 -1.11 -16.38
N SER A 52 -6.06 -1.88 -15.30
CA SER A 52 -5.74 -3.32 -15.35
C SER A 52 -6.75 -4.07 -14.48
N ILE A 53 -7.53 -4.95 -15.10
CA ILE A 53 -8.55 -5.78 -14.43
C ILE A 53 -8.02 -7.21 -14.44
N ARG A 54 -8.01 -7.84 -13.27
CA ARG A 54 -7.47 -9.19 -13.09
C ARG A 54 -8.46 -10.08 -12.35
N SER A 55 -8.41 -11.37 -12.66
CA SER A 55 -9.06 -12.41 -11.86
C SER A 55 -8.47 -12.40 -10.44
N ALA A 56 -9.32 -12.31 -9.42
CA ALA A 56 -8.86 -12.38 -8.03
C ALA A 56 -8.35 -13.77 -7.64
N ASP A 57 -8.88 -14.81 -8.29
CA ASP A 57 -8.53 -16.21 -8.00
C ASP A 57 -7.22 -16.64 -8.67
N THR A 58 -6.99 -16.20 -9.91
CA THR A 58 -5.86 -16.66 -10.75
C THR A 58 -4.80 -15.58 -11.00
N GLY A 59 -5.13 -14.30 -10.84
CA GLY A 59 -4.26 -13.17 -11.18
C GLY A 59 -4.16 -12.84 -12.68
N ASP A 60 -4.84 -13.63 -13.52
CA ASP A 60 -4.85 -13.46 -14.97
C ASP A 60 -5.46 -12.12 -15.38
N VAL A 61 -4.89 -11.51 -16.41
CA VAL A 61 -5.40 -10.25 -16.98
C VAL A 61 -6.69 -10.52 -17.76
N ILE A 62 -7.76 -9.84 -17.35
CA ILE A 62 -9.07 -9.87 -18.01
C ILE A 62 -9.21 -8.69 -18.98
N TYR A 63 -8.65 -7.53 -18.61
CA TYR A 63 -8.62 -6.32 -19.42
C TYR A 63 -7.38 -5.50 -19.05
N ASP A 64 -6.71 -4.93 -20.04
CA ASP A 64 -5.58 -4.03 -19.84
C ASP A 64 -5.65 -2.86 -20.82
N HIS A 65 -5.52 -1.65 -20.28
CA HIS A 65 -5.40 -0.42 -21.04
C HIS A 65 -4.30 0.42 -20.40
N LEU A 66 -3.14 0.49 -21.06
CA LEU A 66 -1.96 1.21 -20.56
C LEU A 66 -1.56 0.80 -19.13
N GLY A 67 -1.76 -0.47 -18.74
CA GLY A 67 -1.58 -0.93 -17.36
C GLY A 67 -0.17 -0.77 -16.81
N ASP A 68 0.84 -0.79 -17.68
CA ASP A 68 2.25 -0.63 -17.33
C ASP A 68 2.76 0.83 -17.39
N VAL A 69 1.88 1.78 -17.73
CA VAL A 69 2.24 3.21 -17.78
C VAL A 69 2.24 3.80 -16.37
N ARG A 70 3.34 4.45 -15.99
CA ARG A 70 3.46 5.14 -14.70
C ARG A 70 2.55 6.37 -14.66
N LEU A 71 1.55 6.35 -13.78
CA LEU A 71 0.62 7.45 -13.54
C LEU A 71 0.72 7.94 -12.08
N ARG A 72 0.04 9.05 -11.78
CA ARG A 72 -0.08 9.57 -10.41
C ARG A 72 -1.15 8.77 -9.66
N PRO A 73 -0.81 7.95 -8.65
CA PRO A 73 -1.80 7.08 -7.99
C PRO A 73 -2.68 7.83 -6.98
N ALA A 74 -2.32 9.07 -6.62
CA ALA A 74 -2.96 9.82 -5.54
C ALA A 74 -3.08 8.96 -4.27
N SER A 75 -4.27 8.90 -3.66
CA SER A 75 -4.50 8.09 -2.45
C SER A 75 -4.42 6.58 -2.68
N ASN A 76 -4.39 6.07 -3.92
CA ASN A 76 -4.18 4.64 -4.17
C ASN A 76 -2.79 4.17 -3.71
N MET A 77 -1.82 5.09 -3.54
CA MET A 77 -0.53 4.80 -2.90
C MET A 77 -0.70 4.19 -1.49
N LYS A 78 -1.79 4.53 -0.79
CA LYS A 78 -2.08 4.00 0.55
C LYS A 78 -2.22 2.47 0.56
N LEU A 79 -2.62 1.85 -0.56
CA LEU A 79 -2.67 0.38 -0.67
C LEU A 79 -1.28 -0.22 -0.51
N LEU A 80 -0.26 0.34 -1.18
CA LEU A 80 1.13 -0.10 -1.05
C LEU A 80 1.67 0.17 0.35
N THR A 81 1.43 1.38 0.89
CA THR A 81 1.87 1.73 2.24
C THR A 81 1.24 0.83 3.30
N ALA A 82 -0.05 0.53 3.20
CA ALA A 82 -0.76 -0.34 4.14
C ALA A 82 -0.27 -1.78 4.05
N ALA A 83 -0.08 -2.32 2.85
CA ALA A 83 0.47 -3.66 2.66
C ALA A 83 1.90 -3.77 3.21
N ALA A 84 2.74 -2.76 2.97
CA ALA A 84 4.10 -2.71 3.50
C ALA A 84 4.10 -2.61 5.04
N ALA A 85 3.28 -1.74 5.62
CA ALA A 85 3.14 -1.61 7.08
C ALA A 85 2.67 -2.92 7.71
N LEU A 86 1.66 -3.59 7.12
CA LEU A 86 1.18 -4.88 7.62
C LEU A 86 2.26 -5.97 7.54
N SER A 87 3.04 -6.00 6.46
CA SER A 87 4.14 -6.96 6.28
C SER A 87 5.30 -6.73 7.23
N VAL A 88 5.69 -5.46 7.45
CA VAL A 88 6.86 -5.10 8.26
C VAL A 88 6.55 -5.08 9.76
N LEU A 89 5.40 -4.51 10.14
CA LEU A 89 5.03 -4.30 11.55
C LEU A 89 4.16 -5.43 12.10
N GLY A 90 3.34 -6.05 11.24
CA GLY A 90 2.30 -7.00 11.65
C GLY A 90 1.01 -6.32 12.09
N GLN A 91 -0.11 -7.07 12.04
CA GLN A 91 -1.45 -6.57 12.41
C GLN A 91 -1.58 -6.18 13.90
N ASP A 92 -0.76 -6.81 14.75
CA ASP A 92 -0.79 -6.62 16.19
C ASP A 92 0.17 -5.53 16.68
N TYR A 93 0.88 -4.86 15.75
CA TYR A 93 1.76 -3.75 16.12
C TYR A 93 0.97 -2.66 16.84
N ARG A 94 1.54 -2.15 17.93
CA ARG A 94 1.01 -1.02 18.68
C ARG A 94 2.14 -0.02 18.90
N PHE A 95 1.89 1.23 18.50
CA PHE A 95 2.77 2.33 18.85
C PHE A 95 2.82 2.51 20.36
N LYS A 96 3.92 3.08 20.85
CA LYS A 96 4.13 3.33 22.28
C LYS A 96 4.35 4.82 22.52
N THR A 97 3.85 5.27 23.65
CA THR A 97 4.13 6.60 24.19
C THR A 97 4.56 6.39 25.64
N GLU A 98 5.73 6.93 26.01
CA GLU A 98 6.41 6.64 27.28
C GLU A 98 6.58 7.93 28.08
N ILE A 99 6.52 7.80 29.41
CA ILE A 99 6.91 8.85 30.35
C ILE A 99 8.27 8.47 30.93
N LEU A 100 9.28 9.32 30.76
CA LEU A 100 10.65 9.10 31.24
C LEU A 100 11.10 10.23 32.15
N THR A 101 12.15 10.01 32.93
CA THR A 101 12.78 11.05 33.75
C THR A 101 14.27 10.79 33.92
N ASP A 102 15.07 11.85 34.01
CA ASP A 102 16.49 11.84 34.38
C ASP A 102 16.71 12.05 35.89
N GLY A 103 15.61 12.23 36.64
CA GLY A 103 15.60 12.66 38.02
C GLY A 103 15.19 11.58 39.02
N LYS A 104 15.20 11.96 40.31
CA LYS A 104 14.70 11.10 41.41
C LYS A 104 13.58 11.80 42.17
N VAL A 105 12.59 11.03 42.60
CA VAL A 105 11.51 11.55 43.44
C VAL A 105 11.99 11.68 44.90
N LYS A 106 11.93 12.89 45.45
CA LYS A 106 12.21 13.18 46.87
C LYS A 106 11.08 14.02 47.45
N LYS A 107 10.52 13.59 48.60
CA LYS A 107 9.43 14.31 49.29
C LYS A 107 8.31 14.75 48.35
N LYS A 108 7.78 13.83 47.53
CA LYS A 108 6.70 14.09 46.54
C LYS A 108 7.07 15.06 45.41
N THR A 109 8.35 15.36 45.22
CA THR A 109 8.85 16.24 44.15
C THR A 109 9.85 15.48 43.29
N LEU A 110 9.65 15.47 41.98
CA LEU A 110 10.64 14.97 41.02
C LEU A 110 11.79 15.99 40.91
N GLN A 111 13.01 15.56 41.20
CA GLN A 111 14.22 16.37 41.07
C GLN A 111 14.90 16.04 39.75
N GLY A 112 14.49 16.73 38.68
CA GLY A 112 14.88 16.45 37.30
C GLY A 112 13.75 16.76 36.31
N ASN A 113 14.02 16.51 35.04
CA ASN A 113 13.09 16.68 33.94
C ASN A 113 12.13 15.50 33.81
N LEU A 114 10.94 15.76 33.25
CA LEU A 114 9.99 14.75 32.84
C LEU A 114 9.85 14.79 31.32
N TYR A 115 9.93 13.64 30.66
CA TYR A 115 9.86 13.51 29.21
C TYR A 115 8.58 12.77 28.83
N LEU A 116 7.84 13.31 27.86
CA LEU A 116 6.79 12.62 27.13
C LEU A 116 7.38 12.18 25.79
N LYS A 117 7.71 10.89 25.67
CA LYS A 117 8.37 10.33 24.50
C LYS A 117 7.37 9.61 23.60
N GLY A 118 7.08 10.19 22.43
CA GLY A 118 6.20 9.58 21.44
C GLY A 118 6.98 8.74 20.42
N LYS A 119 6.58 7.49 20.21
CA LYS A 119 7.19 6.59 19.20
C LYS A 119 6.30 6.41 17.96
N GLY A 120 5.60 7.47 17.57
CA GLY A 120 4.82 7.52 16.32
C GLY A 120 3.34 7.14 16.43
N ASP A 121 2.73 7.13 17.64
CA ASP A 121 1.30 6.87 17.81
C ASP A 121 0.45 7.97 17.15
N PRO A 122 -0.23 7.69 16.02
CA PRO A 122 -1.03 8.70 15.32
C PRO A 122 -2.42 8.87 15.96
N THR A 123 -2.73 8.10 17.01
CA THR A 123 -4.03 8.08 17.69
C THR A 123 -4.00 8.66 19.10
N LEU A 124 -2.86 9.24 19.54
CA LEU A 124 -2.73 9.83 20.87
C LEU A 124 -3.72 11.00 21.06
N LEU A 125 -4.63 10.87 22.03
CA LEU A 125 -5.62 11.90 22.37
C LEU A 125 -5.34 12.58 23.72
N LYS A 126 -6.08 13.66 23.99
CA LYS A 126 -5.99 14.39 25.28
C LYS A 126 -6.31 13.46 26.46
N GLU A 127 -7.27 12.58 26.31
CA GLU A 127 -7.70 11.65 27.35
C GLU A 127 -6.59 10.67 27.75
N ASP A 128 -5.71 10.30 26.81
CA ASP A 128 -4.57 9.44 27.10
C ASP A 128 -3.49 10.21 27.86
N LEU A 129 -3.28 11.49 27.55
CA LEU A 129 -2.41 12.37 28.34
C LEU A 129 -2.95 12.57 29.76
N ASP A 130 -4.27 12.73 29.92
CA ASP A 130 -4.91 12.85 31.24
C ASP A 130 -4.72 11.55 32.06
N LYS A 131 -4.82 10.38 31.43
CA LYS A 131 -4.51 9.09 32.06
C LYS A 131 -3.05 9.01 32.48
N MET A 132 -2.11 9.38 31.62
CA MET A 132 -0.67 9.41 31.95
C MET A 132 -0.38 10.35 33.14
N ALA A 133 -0.99 11.53 33.15
CA ALA A 133 -0.88 12.48 34.26
C ALA A 133 -1.46 11.90 35.57
N ALA A 134 -2.57 11.17 35.49
CA ALA A 134 -3.15 10.47 36.63
C ALA A 134 -2.22 9.36 37.17
N GLU A 135 -1.57 8.60 36.29
CA GLU A 135 -0.56 7.59 36.69
C GLU A 135 0.65 8.23 37.38
N ILE A 136 1.18 9.34 36.85
CA ILE A 136 2.27 10.11 37.51
C ILE A 136 1.83 10.58 38.91
N LYS A 137 0.59 11.06 39.04
CA LYS A 137 0.05 11.49 40.33
C LYS A 137 -0.11 10.33 41.31
N LYS A 138 -0.49 9.12 40.85
CA LYS A 138 -0.57 7.90 41.69
C LYS A 138 0.80 7.49 42.24
N LEU A 139 1.90 7.79 41.54
CA LEU A 139 3.26 7.61 42.04
C LEU A 139 3.64 8.61 43.16
N GLY A 140 2.74 9.50 43.57
CA GLY A 140 2.94 10.45 44.66
C GLY A 140 3.72 11.70 44.27
N ILE A 141 4.02 11.89 42.99
CA ILE A 141 4.66 13.09 42.44
C ILE A 141 3.62 14.23 42.42
N LYS A 142 3.93 15.33 43.11
CA LYS A 142 3.09 16.54 43.18
C LYS A 142 3.73 17.77 42.55
N LYS A 143 5.05 17.76 42.36
CA LYS A 143 5.82 18.84 41.77
C LYS A 143 6.95 18.27 40.93
N ILE A 144 7.23 18.90 39.80
CA ILE A 144 8.42 18.65 38.98
C ILE A 144 9.35 19.84 39.20
N ASN A 145 10.58 19.57 39.62
CA ASN A 145 11.64 20.55 39.79
C ASN A 145 12.65 20.38 38.65
N GLY A 146 12.19 20.78 37.46
CA GLY A 146 12.83 20.61 36.16
C GLY A 146 11.84 20.96 35.07
N ASN A 147 12.12 20.58 33.83
CA ASN A 147 11.28 20.87 32.67
C ASN A 147 10.33 19.71 32.34
N LEU A 148 9.22 20.03 31.67
CA LEU A 148 8.40 19.06 30.94
C LEU A 148 8.81 19.12 29.47
N ILE A 149 9.30 18.02 28.92
CA ILE A 149 9.89 17.97 27.58
C ILE A 149 9.08 17.01 26.72
N GLY A 150 8.61 17.48 25.56
CA GLY A 150 8.09 16.61 24.50
C GLY A 150 9.24 16.07 23.65
N ASP A 151 9.40 14.75 23.61
CA ASP A 151 10.40 14.06 22.81
C ASP A 151 9.71 13.29 21.68
N GLY A 152 9.83 13.81 20.46
CA GLY A 152 9.38 13.15 19.23
C GLY A 152 10.52 12.47 18.45
N GLY A 153 11.71 12.37 19.05
CA GLY A 153 12.90 11.83 18.40
C GLY A 153 12.89 10.30 18.35
N GLU A 154 13.48 9.77 17.28
CA GLU A 154 13.75 8.34 17.15
C GLU A 154 15.03 7.98 17.91
N SER A 155 14.91 7.44 19.13
CA SER A 155 16.01 6.75 19.83
C SER A 155 15.48 5.72 20.81
#